data_AF-A0A497N0H6-F1
#
_entry.id   AF-A0A497N0H6-F1
#
_cell.length_a   1.000
_cell.length_b   1.000
_cell.length_c   1.000
_cell.angle_alpha   90.00
_cell.angle_beta   90.00
_cell.angle_gamma   90.00
#
_symmetry.space_group_name_H-M   'P 1'
#
loop_
_entity.id
_entity.type
_entity.pdbx_description
1 polymer ?
#
loop_
_entity_poly.entity_id
_entity_poly.type
_entity_poly.pdbx_seq_one_letter_code
_entity_poly.pdbx_strand_id
1 'polypeptide(L)'
;MDEILKRFAHYIPKSERIRLFNYLYKEYGFNSREIAKELGISLRRIYFYLPERKSKRIRNYPNDYTTYLMLKAFIKKNQWKAYLFLKNLQEEFNKLETTIFLRDIHPKVSNLYDIMP
;
A
#
# COMPACT_ATOMS: atom_id res chain seq x y z
N MET A 1 15.39 -3.16 2.83
CA MET A 1 14.05 -2.53 2.89
C MET A 1 13.23 -2.78 1.61
N ASP A 2 13.75 -2.46 0.42
CA ASP A 2 13.00 -2.64 -0.84
C ASP A 2 12.50 -4.08 -1.10
N GLU A 3 13.32 -5.10 -0.81
CA GLU A 3 12.95 -6.50 -1.01
C GLU A 3 11.83 -6.96 -0.07
N ILE A 4 11.81 -6.45 1.16
CA ILE A 4 10.76 -6.69 2.15
C ILE A 4 9.45 -6.05 1.68
N LEU A 5 9.49 -4.79 1.22
CA LEU A 5 8.31 -4.10 0.71
C LEU A 5 7.73 -4.78 -0.55
N LYS A 6 8.58 -5.32 -1.43
CA LYS A 6 8.15 -6.12 -2.58
C LYS A 6 7.42 -7.39 -2.15
N ARG A 7 7.97 -8.11 -1.16
CA ARG A 7 7.28 -9.28 -0.57
C ARG A 7 5.95 -8.89 0.06
N PHE A 8 5.89 -7.81 0.83
CA PHE A 8 4.64 -7.30 1.38
C PHE A 8 3.60 -7.01 0.32
N ALA A 9 4.00 -6.28 -0.72
CA ALA A 9 3.11 -5.88 -1.81
C ALA A 9 2.45 -7.08 -2.51
N HIS A 10 3.14 -8.22 -2.60
CA HIS A 10 2.59 -9.47 -3.13
C HIS A 10 1.41 -9.99 -2.30
N TYR A 11 1.53 -9.95 -0.98
CA TYR A 11 0.54 -10.54 -0.06
C TYR A 11 -0.68 -9.67 0.23
N ILE A 12 -0.61 -8.35 -0.02
CA ILE A 12 -1.75 -7.45 0.20
C ILE A 12 -2.89 -7.81 -0.79
N PRO A 13 -4.11 -8.13 -0.33
CA PRO A 13 -5.23 -8.40 -1.22
C PRO A 13 -5.64 -7.21 -2.07
N LYS A 14 -6.30 -7.48 -3.18
CA LYS A 14 -6.71 -6.44 -4.16
C LYS A 14 -7.52 -5.30 -3.53
N SER A 15 -8.48 -5.61 -2.65
CA SER A 15 -9.26 -4.61 -1.92
C SER A 15 -8.36 -3.69 -1.08
N GLU A 16 -7.40 -4.28 -0.38
CA GLU A 16 -6.45 -3.58 0.48
C GLU A 16 -5.46 -2.71 -0.30
N ARG A 17 -5.11 -3.10 -1.53
CA ARG A 17 -4.30 -2.26 -2.43
C ARG A 17 -5.00 -0.97 -2.81
N ILE A 18 -6.33 -1.00 -2.95
CA ILE A 18 -7.13 0.20 -3.22
C ILE A 18 -7.27 1.04 -1.94
N ARG A 19 -7.43 0.39 -0.78
CA ARG A 19 -7.38 1.09 0.50
C ARG A 19 -6.06 1.83 0.67
N LEU A 20 -4.92 1.16 0.44
CA LEU A 20 -3.59 1.78 0.41
C LEU A 20 -3.52 2.97 -0.54
N PHE A 21 -3.98 2.80 -1.79
CA PHE A 21 -4.01 3.88 -2.77
C PHE A 21 -4.80 5.08 -2.26
N ASN A 22 -5.98 4.87 -1.66
CA ASN A 22 -6.82 5.96 -1.15
C ASN A 22 -6.16 6.73 0.00
N TYR A 23 -5.50 6.02 0.92
CA TYR A 23 -4.73 6.65 2.01
C TYR A 23 -3.61 7.50 1.43
N LEU A 24 -2.83 6.94 0.50
CA LEU A 24 -1.75 7.66 -0.16
C LEU A 24 -2.28 8.88 -0.94
N TYR A 25 -3.35 8.70 -1.70
CA TYR A 25 -3.96 9.75 -2.51
C TYR A 25 -4.42 10.94 -1.66
N LYS A 26 -4.92 10.68 -0.45
CA LYS A 26 -5.23 11.72 0.53
C LYS A 26 -3.99 12.47 1.02
N GLU A 27 -2.86 11.79 1.25
CA GLU A 27 -1.59 12.45 1.60
C GLU A 27 -1.02 13.35 0.48
N TYR A 28 -1.42 13.09 -0.77
CA TYR A 28 -1.14 13.94 -1.93
C TYR A 28 -2.30 14.90 -2.25
N GLY A 29 -3.16 15.21 -1.28
CA GLY A 29 -4.22 16.21 -1.43
C GLY A 29 -5.24 15.89 -2.53
N PHE A 30 -5.44 14.60 -2.84
CA PHE A 30 -6.26 14.15 -3.97
C PHE A 30 -5.78 14.69 -5.33
N ASN A 31 -4.47 14.91 -5.51
CA ASN A 31 -3.89 15.37 -6.76
C ASN A 31 -3.38 14.20 -7.62
N SER A 32 -4.15 13.85 -8.66
CA SER A 32 -3.83 12.71 -9.55
C SER A 32 -2.49 12.87 -10.30
N ARG A 33 -2.07 14.11 -10.61
CA ARG A 33 -0.81 14.36 -11.32
C ARG A 33 0.39 14.21 -10.40
N GLU A 34 0.29 14.68 -9.16
CA GLU A 34 1.37 14.55 -8.18
C GLU A 34 1.63 13.09 -7.82
N ILE A 35 0.58 12.31 -7.53
CA ILE A 35 0.75 10.90 -7.21
C ILE A 35 1.27 10.09 -8.42
N ALA A 36 0.85 10.43 -9.64
CA ALA A 36 1.39 9.81 -10.86
C ALA A 36 2.90 10.05 -10.98
N LYS A 37 3.33 11.30 -10.74
CA LYS A 37 4.75 11.71 -10.77
C LYS A 37 5.56 10.99 -9.69
N GLU A 38 5.08 10.95 -8.45
CA GLU A 38 5.78 10.26 -7.35
C GLU A 38 5.92 8.76 -7.62
N LEU A 39 4.84 8.12 -8.09
CA LEU A 39 4.86 6.68 -8.38
C LEU A 39 5.59 6.35 -9.68
N GLY A 40 5.94 7.33 -10.51
CA GLY A 40 6.55 7.09 -11.83
C GLY A 40 5.65 6.28 -12.77
N ILE A 41 4.32 6.46 -12.68
CA ILE A 41 3.35 5.75 -13.53
C ILE A 41 2.50 6.73 -14.34
N SER A 42 1.95 6.27 -15.46
CA SER A 42 1.07 7.10 -16.29
C SER A 42 -0.14 7.61 -15.50
N LEU A 43 -0.55 8.86 -15.73
CA LEU A 43 -1.77 9.44 -15.16
C LEU A 43 -3.02 8.58 -15.44
N ARG A 44 -3.07 7.93 -16.61
CA ARG A 44 -4.15 6.98 -16.98
C ARG A 44 -4.29 5.83 -15.97
N ARG A 45 -3.18 5.30 -15.44
CA ARG A 45 -3.20 4.24 -14.43
C ARG A 45 -3.83 4.70 -13.11
N ILE A 46 -3.57 5.94 -12.69
CA ILE A 46 -4.19 6.54 -11.49
C ILE A 46 -5.71 6.51 -11.60
N TYR A 47 -6.26 6.90 -12.76
CA TYR A 47 -7.70 6.88 -12.98
C TYR A 47 -8.33 5.49 -12.97
N PHE A 48 -7.56 4.40 -13.11
CA PHE A 48 -8.10 3.06 -12.96
C PHE A 48 -8.34 2.65 -11.51
N TYR A 49 -7.64 3.29 -10.55
CA TYR A 49 -7.75 3.01 -9.12
C TYR A 49 -8.81 3.89 -8.45
N LEU A 50 -9.21 4.98 -9.11
CA LEU A 50 -10.32 5.83 -8.66
C LEU A 50 -11.66 5.18 -9.03
N PRO A 51 -12.64 5.16 -8.10
CA PRO A 51 -13.96 4.63 -8.39
C PRO A 51 -14.64 5.47 -9.48
N GLU A 52 -15.33 4.80 -10.40
CA GLU A 52 -16.16 5.52 -11.35
C GLU A 52 -17.31 6.26 -10.64
N ARG A 53 -17.53 7.52 -11.03
CA ARG A 53 -18.58 8.38 -10.43
C ARG A 53 -19.98 7.76 -10.46
N LYS A 54 -20.28 6.92 -11.46
CA LYS A 54 -21.63 6.34 -11.68
C LYS A 54 -21.81 4.96 -11.06
N SER A 55 -20.78 4.11 -11.07
CA SER A 55 -20.92 2.69 -10.70
C SER A 55 -20.24 2.33 -9.38
N LYS A 56 -19.43 3.25 -8.80
CA LYS A 56 -18.49 2.98 -7.70
C LYS A 56 -17.52 1.80 -7.98
N ARG A 57 -17.52 1.28 -9.21
CA ARG A 57 -16.70 0.14 -9.61
C ARG A 57 -15.27 0.61 -9.86
N ILE A 58 -14.33 -0.15 -9.33
CA ILE A 58 -12.91 0.01 -9.62
C ILE A 58 -12.62 -0.68 -10.95
N ARG A 59 -12.00 0.04 -11.88
CA ARG A 59 -11.70 -0.48 -13.23
C ARG A 59 -10.57 -1.48 -13.22
N ASN A 60 -9.54 -1.23 -12.40
CA ASN A 60 -8.42 -2.13 -12.25
C ASN A 60 -7.81 -2.00 -10.86
N TYR A 61 -7.15 -3.06 -10.41
CA TYR A 61 -6.44 -3.08 -9.15
C TYR A 61 -4.94 -2.88 -9.38
N PRO A 62 -4.22 -2.25 -8.44
CA PRO A 62 -2.78 -2.19 -8.49
C PRO A 62 -2.15 -3.59 -8.52
N ASN A 63 -1.17 -3.79 -9.40
CA ASN A 63 -0.33 -4.99 -9.38
C ASN A 63 0.73 -4.89 -8.28
N ASP A 64 1.45 -5.98 -8.01
CA ASP A 64 2.40 -6.07 -6.91
C ASP A 64 3.48 -4.97 -6.99
N TYR A 65 3.99 -4.71 -8.18
CA TYR A 65 4.99 -3.66 -8.39
C TYR A 65 4.44 -2.26 -8.08
N THR A 66 3.21 -1.96 -8.52
CA THR A 66 2.57 -0.66 -8.22
C THR A 66 2.27 -0.54 -6.73
N THR A 67 1.82 -1.61 -6.09
CA THR A 67 1.62 -1.68 -4.62
C THR A 67 2.92 -1.42 -3.86
N TYR A 68 4.03 -2.00 -4.31
CA TYR A 68 5.36 -1.73 -3.77
C TYR A 68 5.72 -0.24 -3.87
N LEU A 69 5.52 0.36 -5.05
CA LEU A 69 5.78 1.79 -5.26
C LEU A 69 4.92 2.67 -4.34
N MET A 70 3.65 2.30 -4.15
CA MET A 70 2.75 2.99 -3.23
C MET A 70 3.22 2.89 -1.78
N LEU A 71 3.62 1.71 -1.31
CA LEU A 71 4.17 1.54 0.05
C LEU A 71 5.42 2.40 0.25
N LYS A 72 6.34 2.37 -0.72
CA LYS A 72 7.57 3.18 -0.69
C LYS A 72 7.27 4.67 -0.65
N ALA A 73 6.35 5.15 -1.50
CA ALA A 73 5.92 6.54 -1.53
C ALA A 73 5.19 6.95 -0.23
N PHE A 74 4.37 6.07 0.35
CA PHE A 74 3.62 6.36 1.57
C PHE A 74 4.56 6.49 2.77
N ILE A 75 5.49 5.55 2.93
CA ILE A 75 6.51 5.59 3.98
C ILE A 75 7.30 6.90 3.89
N LYS A 76 7.76 7.26 2.69
CA LYS A 76 8.49 8.51 2.45
C LYS A 76 7.65 9.77 2.75
N LYS A 77 6.36 9.75 2.42
CA LYS A 77 5.46 10.91 2.57
C LYS A 77 4.97 11.10 4.01
N ASN A 78 4.60 10.00 4.68
CA ASN A 78 4.05 10.01 6.03
C ASN A 78 4.26 8.64 6.69
N GLN A 79 5.44 8.49 7.29
CA GLN A 79 5.90 7.25 7.92
C GLN A 79 4.92 6.71 8.97
N TRP A 80 4.39 7.58 9.84
CA TRP A 80 3.46 7.18 10.91
C TRP A 80 2.14 6.63 10.37
N LYS A 81 1.53 7.28 9.37
CA LYS A 81 0.28 6.76 8.78
C LYS A 81 0.52 5.51 7.95
N ALA A 82 1.66 5.41 7.28
CA ALA A 82 2.05 4.19 6.58
C ALA A 82 2.21 3.02 7.57
N TYR A 83 2.81 3.27 8.73
CA TYR A 83 2.90 2.32 9.84
C TYR A 83 1.51 1.88 10.32
N LEU A 84 0.60 2.83 10.63
CA LEU A 84 -0.75 2.51 11.08
C LEU A 84 -1.53 1.68 10.05
N PHE A 85 -1.37 1.99 8.76
CA PHE A 85 -1.97 1.19 7.69
C PHE A 85 -1.45 -0.25 7.71
N LEU A 86 -0.14 -0.45 7.78
CA LEU A 86 0.47 -1.78 7.80
C LEU A 86 0.08 -2.58 9.06
N LYS A 87 0.01 -1.91 10.21
CA LYS A 87 -0.44 -2.52 11.47
C LYS A 87 -1.89 -2.97 11.39
N ASN A 88 -2.80 -2.11 10.94
CA ASN A 88 -4.22 -2.46 10.79
C ASN A 88 -4.39 -3.63 9.81
N LEU A 89 -3.63 -3.60 8.71
CA LEU A 89 -3.62 -4.68 7.74
C LEU A 89 -3.14 -6.00 8.38
N GLN A 90 -2.05 -5.95 9.15
CA GLN A 90 -1.53 -7.11 9.89
C GLN A 90 -2.55 -7.64 10.92
N GLU A 91 -3.26 -6.79 11.65
CA GLU A 91 -4.30 -7.18 12.62
C GLU A 91 -5.51 -7.83 11.94
N GLU A 92 -5.94 -7.31 10.78
CA GLU A 92 -6.99 -7.91 9.96
C GLU A 92 -6.58 -9.28 9.42
N PHE A 93 -5.30 -9.45 9.01
CA PHE A 93 -4.76 -10.73 8.58
C PHE A 93 -4.57 -11.72 9.73
N ASN A 94 -4.08 -11.28 10.88
CA ASN A 94 -3.90 -12.14 12.06
C ASN A 94 -5.23 -12.70 12.58
N LYS A 95 -6.37 -12.07 12.28
CA LYS A 95 -7.71 -12.60 12.56
C LYS A 95 -8.18 -13.67 11.56
N LEU A 96 -7.51 -13.80 10.41
CA LEU A 96 -7.77 -14.78 9.34
C LEU A 96 -6.51 -15.64 9.12
N GLU A 97 -6.24 -16.55 10.05
CA GLU A 97 -5.20 -17.61 9.99
C GLU A 97 -3.96 -17.32 9.12
N THR A 98 -3.15 -16.32 9.52
CA THR A 98 -1.81 -16.05 8.96
C THR A 98 -0.66 -16.63 9.79
N THR A 99 -0.90 -17.74 10.49
CA THR A 99 0.07 -18.34 11.42
C THR A 99 1.36 -18.84 10.74
N ILE A 100 1.32 -19.08 9.42
CA ILE A 100 2.49 -19.56 8.64
C ILE A 100 3.16 -18.43 7.86
N PHE A 101 2.41 -17.53 7.22
CA PHE A 101 2.97 -16.52 6.30
C PHE A 101 3.61 -15.31 6.98
N LEU A 102 3.08 -14.88 8.13
CA LEU A 102 3.65 -13.74 8.86
C LEU A 102 4.79 -14.18 9.77
N ARG A 103 4.94 -15.46 10.15
CA ARG A 103 6.05 -15.89 11.02
C ARG A 103 7.44 -15.61 10.43
N ASP A 104 7.58 -15.70 9.11
CA ASP A 104 8.85 -15.43 8.40
C ASP A 104 9.10 -13.94 8.13
N ILE A 105 8.05 -13.14 8.15
CA ILE A 105 8.09 -11.72 7.76
C ILE A 105 7.98 -10.81 8.98
N HIS A 106 7.23 -11.21 10.00
CA HIS A 106 6.99 -10.50 11.27
C HIS A 106 8.28 -10.10 12.00
N PRO A 107 9.32 -10.95 12.12
CA PRO A 107 10.61 -10.52 12.70
C PRO A 107 11.25 -9.40 11.88
N LYS A 108 11.10 -9.43 10.54
CA LYS A 108 11.70 -8.43 9.64
C LYS A 108 10.91 -7.13 9.57
N VAL A 109 9.60 -7.16 9.80
CA VAL A 109 8.79 -5.97 10.03
C VAL A 109 9.12 -5.38 11.40
N SER A 110 9.29 -6.23 12.41
CA SER A 110 9.73 -5.81 13.74
C SER A 110 11.07 -5.08 13.68
N ASN A 111 12.03 -5.61 12.93
CA ASN A 111 13.30 -4.93 12.70
C ASN A 111 13.14 -3.64 11.88
N LEU A 112 12.15 -3.56 10.99
CA LEU A 112 11.79 -2.31 10.30
C LEU A 112 11.25 -1.26 11.29
N TYR A 113 10.59 -1.70 12.38
CA TYR A 113 10.16 -0.84 13.48
C TYR A 113 11.36 -0.32 14.29
N ASP A 114 12.41 -1.11 14.49
CA ASP A 114 13.60 -0.68 15.27
C ASP A 114 14.51 0.32 14.52
N ILE A 115 14.39 0.43 13.19
CA ILE A 115 15.23 1.33 12.36
C ILE A 115 14.50 2.65 12.05
N MET A 116 13.25 2.80 12.51
CA MET A 116 12.43 3.99 12.31
C MET A 116 12.36 4.77 13.63
N PRO A 117 13.12 5.88 13.79
CA PRO A 117 13.13 6.69 15.00
C PRO A 117 11.77 7.36 15.27
#